data_AF-A0A5C6A5M4-F1
#
_entry.id   AF-A0A5C6A5M4-F1
#
_cell.length_a   1.000
_cell.length_b   1.000
_cell.length_c   1.000
_cell.angle_alpha   90.00
_cell.angle_beta   90.00
_cell.angle_gamma   90.00
#
_symmetry.space_group_name_H-M   'P 1'
#
loop_
_entity.id
_entity.type
_entity.pdbx_description
1 polymer ?
#
loop_
_entity_poly.entity_id
_entity_poly.type
_entity_poly.pdbx_seq_one_letter_code
_entity_poly.pdbx_strand_id
1 'polypeptide(L)'
;MLFAEGDAITDGPLTGSFYDRFSWPTLTPDGVARWTSDYAATSGGPVVGGALFSDSTAQDVLLKTGDSVAAGLTIDAGFLSSNLAWSQLGSNYLTTVSVVASEEVVILNGQAVSVAGGGLLRENDPIPAQAGGLANETWALGSLYEVNEAGDWASSASVRLAGEFNTTADLIVVNGVIRYRDGDVIDGHTLSGLPSDISLNDRGDVAFVWDNKVFLNDKIIAQVGDSVDTNGDGAGDVVINNLFDVDLTNLPSAEGDGSPLLYLGARVTGSRKVILRNTPVTLAGDYNGDGVVNAADYTVWRDTEGTSLLLGADGDGDNTVNTADYGVWSAAYGTSVAPSIAIPEPLAVALLAALLTPLACRR
;
A
#
# COMPACT_ATOMS: atom_id res chain seq x y z
N MET A 1 27.45 9.74 2.60
CA MET A 1 28.16 9.63 3.89
C MET A 1 28.01 8.20 4.38
N LEU A 2 28.98 7.62 5.08
CA LEU A 2 28.86 6.28 5.68
C LEU A 2 28.81 6.46 7.19
N PHE A 3 27.77 5.96 7.84
CA PHE A 3 27.68 5.84 9.30
C PHE A 3 28.07 4.43 9.71
N ALA A 4 28.76 4.31 10.85
CA ALA A 4 29.12 3.05 11.47
C ALA A 4 28.65 2.98 12.92
N GLU A 5 28.53 1.76 13.44
CA GLU A 5 28.36 1.51 14.87
C GLU A 5 29.49 2.21 15.66
N GLY A 6 29.11 2.94 16.71
CA GLY A 6 30.01 3.72 17.53
C GLY A 6 30.32 5.12 16.99
N ASP A 7 29.88 5.49 15.78
CA ASP A 7 30.00 6.87 15.29
C ASP A 7 29.12 7.81 16.14
N ALA A 8 29.62 9.02 16.39
CA ALA A 8 28.86 10.05 17.08
C ALA A 8 27.74 10.58 16.18
N ILE A 9 26.57 10.78 16.77
CA ILE A 9 25.48 11.57 16.19
C ILE A 9 25.84 13.04 16.40
N THR A 10 26.08 13.75 15.30
CA THR A 10 26.65 15.11 15.32
C THR A 10 25.60 16.20 15.22
N ASP A 11 24.41 15.86 14.73
CA ASP A 11 23.34 16.80 14.41
C ASP A 11 21.98 16.24 14.87
N GLY A 12 20.95 17.07 14.82
CA GLY A 12 19.58 16.68 15.17
C GLY A 12 19.34 16.40 16.68
N PRO A 13 18.14 15.88 17.02
CA PRO A 13 17.69 15.74 18.41
C PRO A 13 18.51 14.79 19.30
N LEU A 14 19.32 13.92 18.71
CA LEU A 14 20.17 12.94 19.41
C LEU A 14 21.66 13.30 19.42
N THR A 15 22.01 14.54 19.04
CA THR A 15 23.39 15.06 19.07
C THR A 15 24.11 14.71 20.38
N GLY A 16 25.30 14.13 20.26
CA GLY A 16 26.14 13.70 21.40
C GLY A 16 25.91 12.25 21.84
N SER A 17 24.89 11.57 21.30
CA SER A 17 24.76 10.11 21.39
C SER A 17 25.62 9.42 20.33
N PHE A 18 25.63 8.09 20.34
CA PHE A 18 26.41 7.28 19.40
C PHE A 18 25.51 6.23 18.76
N TYR A 19 25.65 6.01 17.45
CA TYR A 19 24.95 4.94 16.75
C TYR A 19 25.38 3.58 17.28
N ASP A 20 24.47 2.60 17.26
CA ASP A 20 24.75 1.22 17.62
C ASP A 20 24.36 0.26 16.47
N ARG A 21 23.15 -0.30 16.52
CA ARG A 21 22.65 -1.24 15.49
C ARG A 21 21.83 -0.51 14.44
N PHE A 22 22.14 -0.70 13.16
CA PHE A 22 21.37 -0.16 12.03
C PHE A 22 20.44 -1.20 11.43
N SER A 23 19.27 -0.76 10.99
CA SER A 23 18.33 -1.60 10.25
C SER A 23 17.45 -0.76 9.31
N TRP A 24 16.85 -1.46 8.34
CA TRP A 24 15.91 -0.91 7.35
C TRP A 24 16.34 0.40 6.66
N PRO A 25 17.57 0.48 6.10
CA PRO A 25 17.93 1.64 5.30
C PRO A 25 17.08 1.69 4.03
N THR A 26 16.48 2.84 3.75
CA THR A 26 15.76 3.13 2.50
C THR A 26 16.04 4.55 2.02
N LEU A 27 15.67 4.84 0.78
CA LEU A 27 15.84 6.13 0.13
C LEU A 27 14.50 6.52 -0.49
N THR A 28 14.05 7.75 -0.24
CA THR A 28 12.91 8.31 -0.98
C THR A 28 13.28 8.59 -2.44
N PRO A 29 12.30 8.77 -3.34
CA PRO A 29 12.56 9.12 -4.74
C PRO A 29 13.40 10.41 -4.91
N ASP A 30 13.27 11.38 -4.00
CA ASP A 30 14.05 12.62 -3.98
C ASP A 30 15.42 12.50 -3.30
N GLY A 31 15.81 11.30 -2.88
CA GLY A 31 17.16 11.02 -2.38
C GLY A 31 17.36 11.23 -0.88
N VAL A 32 16.29 11.35 -0.09
CA VAL A 32 16.35 11.47 1.38
C VAL A 32 16.51 10.08 2.00
N ALA A 33 17.64 9.87 2.68
CA ALA A 33 17.92 8.62 3.37
C ALA A 33 17.07 8.48 4.64
N ARG A 34 16.62 7.26 4.92
CA ARG A 34 15.90 6.86 6.13
C ARG A 34 16.46 5.56 6.65
N TRP A 35 16.56 5.44 7.95
CA TRP A 35 17.05 4.23 8.60
C TRP A 35 16.58 4.22 10.04
N THR A 36 16.58 3.05 10.65
CA THR A 36 16.46 2.96 12.09
C THR A 36 17.81 2.69 12.70
N SER A 37 18.06 3.23 13.88
CA SER A 37 19.21 2.81 14.67
C SER A 37 18.94 2.84 16.16
N ASP A 38 19.49 1.86 16.87
CA ASP A 38 19.72 1.99 18.31
C ASP A 38 20.79 3.04 18.59
N TYR A 39 20.72 3.66 19.78
CA TYR A 39 21.72 4.63 20.20
C TYR A 39 22.15 4.42 21.66
N ALA A 40 23.41 4.78 21.92
CA ALA A 40 24.05 4.71 23.23
C ALA A 40 24.53 6.10 23.69
N ALA A 41 24.62 6.30 25.01
CA ALA A 41 25.14 7.55 25.57
C ALA A 41 26.68 7.70 25.45
N THR A 42 27.38 6.61 25.18
CA THR A 42 28.83 6.57 24.95
C THR A 42 29.13 5.59 23.81
N SER A 43 30.18 5.85 23.02
CA SER A 43 30.64 4.95 21.96
C SER A 43 30.81 3.51 22.46
N GLY A 44 30.11 2.56 21.85
CA GLY A 44 30.13 1.13 22.23
C GLY A 44 29.59 0.83 23.64
N GLY A 45 28.86 1.77 24.24
CA GLY A 45 28.20 1.59 25.54
C GLY A 45 26.86 0.85 25.41
N PRO A 46 26.16 0.63 26.54
CA PRO A 46 24.84 0.03 26.51
C PRO A 46 23.84 0.87 25.70
N VAL A 47 22.98 0.21 24.93
CA VAL A 47 21.84 0.83 24.25
C VAL A 47 20.93 1.49 25.27
N VAL A 48 20.58 2.75 25.02
CA VAL A 48 19.66 3.55 25.86
C VAL A 48 18.32 3.84 25.18
N GLY A 49 18.20 3.55 23.89
CA GLY A 49 16.96 3.65 23.12
C GLY A 49 17.22 3.37 21.64
N GLY A 50 16.15 3.43 20.85
CA GLY A 50 16.25 3.43 19.39
C GLY A 50 15.50 4.59 18.75
N ALA A 51 15.84 4.89 17.51
CA ALA A 51 15.26 5.98 16.74
C ALA A 51 15.08 5.67 15.25
N LEU A 52 14.02 6.21 14.66
CA LEU A 52 13.83 6.33 13.22
C LEU A 52 14.42 7.65 12.77
N PHE A 53 15.42 7.57 11.92
CA PHE A 53 16.16 8.71 11.40
C PHE A 53 15.76 9.03 9.96
N SER A 54 15.96 10.29 9.59
CA SER A 54 15.91 10.76 8.21
C SER A 54 16.99 11.81 7.97
N ASP A 55 17.32 12.02 6.70
CA ASP A 55 18.34 12.95 6.23
C ASP A 55 19.73 12.63 6.80
N SER A 56 20.61 12.08 5.96
CA SER A 56 21.97 11.73 6.39
C SER A 56 22.85 12.94 6.75
N THR A 57 22.45 14.17 6.42
CA THR A 57 23.17 15.40 6.75
C THR A 57 22.62 16.03 8.03
N ALA A 58 21.29 16.21 8.11
CA ALA A 58 20.65 16.83 9.27
C ALA A 58 20.52 15.86 10.47
N GLN A 59 20.53 14.55 10.21
CA GLN A 59 20.33 13.49 11.20
C GLN A 59 19.02 13.70 11.97
N ASP A 60 17.96 14.04 11.24
CA ASP A 60 16.64 14.26 11.80
C ASP A 60 16.12 12.97 12.44
N VAL A 61 15.36 13.12 13.52
CA VAL A 61 14.76 12.00 14.26
C VAL A 61 13.25 12.14 14.16
N LEU A 62 12.63 11.21 13.43
CA LEU A 62 11.18 11.19 13.21
C LEU A 62 10.43 10.55 14.39
N LEU A 63 11.08 9.58 15.04
CA LEU A 63 10.52 8.87 16.18
C LEU A 63 11.64 8.26 17.03
N LYS A 64 11.55 8.30 18.35
CA LYS A 64 12.52 7.65 19.23
C LYS A 64 11.95 7.18 20.56
N THR A 65 12.70 6.32 21.25
CA THR A 65 12.44 5.96 22.65
C THR A 65 12.23 7.23 23.51
N GLY A 66 11.20 7.19 24.34
CA GLY A 66 10.80 8.30 25.21
C GLY A 66 9.89 9.36 24.56
N ASP A 67 9.57 9.26 23.27
CA ASP A 67 8.59 10.15 22.65
C ASP A 67 7.17 9.79 23.10
N SER A 68 6.33 10.82 23.29
CA SER A 68 4.90 10.64 23.57
C SER A 68 4.14 10.51 22.27
N VAL A 69 3.46 9.37 22.10
CA VAL A 69 2.72 9.03 20.87
C VAL A 69 1.20 9.16 21.03
N ALA A 70 0.72 9.25 22.27
CA ALA A 70 -0.64 9.59 22.65
C ALA A 70 -0.67 10.07 24.11
N ALA A 71 -1.82 10.56 24.57
CA ALA A 71 -1.99 11.00 25.95
C ALA A 71 -1.67 9.87 26.94
N GLY A 72 -0.61 10.04 27.74
CA GLY A 72 -0.17 9.05 28.72
C GLY A 72 0.55 7.83 28.12
N LEU A 73 0.89 7.87 26.83
CA LEU A 73 1.56 6.79 26.12
C LEU A 73 2.93 7.26 25.60
N THR A 74 3.98 6.55 25.96
CA THR A 74 5.37 6.89 25.66
C THR A 74 6.09 5.66 25.13
N ILE A 75 6.93 5.82 24.11
CA ILE A 75 7.72 4.72 23.54
C ILE A 75 8.72 4.23 24.58
N ASP A 76 8.74 2.91 24.81
CA ASP A 76 9.68 2.29 25.74
C ASP A 76 11.03 1.94 25.06
N ALA A 77 11.91 1.26 25.79
CA ALA A 77 13.24 0.90 25.30
C ALA A 77 13.23 -0.30 24.32
N GLY A 78 12.14 -1.06 24.27
CA GLY A 78 11.80 -2.02 23.22
C GLY A 78 11.34 -1.24 22.00
N PHE A 79 12.30 -0.74 21.24
CA PHE A 79 12.13 0.11 20.07
C PHE A 79 11.28 -0.57 18.93
N LEU A 80 11.15 0.09 17.77
CA LEU A 80 10.32 -0.31 16.64
C LEU A 80 10.27 -1.82 16.43
N SER A 81 9.04 -2.33 16.36
CA SER A 81 8.82 -3.69 15.87
C SER A 81 9.25 -3.73 14.40
N SER A 82 9.52 -4.92 13.86
CA SER A 82 10.08 -5.17 12.53
C SER A 82 9.25 -4.66 11.33
N ASN A 83 8.20 -3.90 11.58
CA ASN A 83 7.19 -3.50 10.63
C ASN A 83 7.28 -1.99 10.37
N LEU A 84 7.75 -1.60 9.19
CA LEU A 84 7.86 -0.20 8.77
C LEU A 84 7.45 -0.10 7.30
N ALA A 85 6.38 0.65 7.04
CA ALA A 85 5.90 0.97 5.72
C ALA A 85 6.08 2.47 5.44
N TRP A 86 6.37 2.80 4.19
CA TRP A 86 6.52 4.17 3.71
C TRP A 86 5.58 4.37 2.54
N SER A 87 4.97 5.55 2.47
CA SER A 87 4.26 5.96 1.27
C SER A 87 5.24 6.15 0.11
N GLN A 88 4.73 6.12 -1.13
CA GLN A 88 5.54 6.06 -2.35
C GLN A 88 6.59 7.18 -2.49
N LEU A 89 6.20 8.42 -2.23
CA LEU A 89 7.06 9.61 -2.18
C LEU A 89 7.67 9.79 -0.78
N GLY A 90 7.16 9.04 0.19
CA GLY A 90 7.70 8.96 1.52
C GLY A 90 7.19 10.04 2.47
N SER A 91 6.16 10.80 2.14
CA SER A 91 5.65 11.81 3.07
C SER A 91 5.06 11.20 4.36
N ASN A 92 4.61 9.95 4.30
CA ASN A 92 4.02 9.24 5.43
C ASN A 92 4.76 7.94 5.74
N TYR A 93 4.72 7.52 7.00
CA TYR A 93 5.13 6.19 7.43
C TYR A 93 4.18 5.60 8.45
N LEU A 94 4.06 4.28 8.39
CA LEU A 94 3.30 3.48 9.34
C LEU A 94 4.22 2.43 9.95
N THR A 95 4.17 2.30 11.27
CA THR A 95 5.02 1.35 11.99
C THR A 95 4.37 0.96 13.31
N THR A 96 5.02 0.09 14.08
CA THR A 96 4.61 -0.26 15.44
C THR A 96 5.74 -0.02 16.41
N VAL A 97 5.38 0.47 17.59
CA VAL A 97 6.31 0.73 18.70
C VAL A 97 5.82 0.04 19.96
N SER A 98 6.74 -0.39 20.80
CA SER A 98 6.40 -0.80 22.16
C SER A 98 6.26 0.44 23.06
N VAL A 99 5.23 0.44 23.89
CA VAL A 99 4.88 1.58 24.78
C VAL A 99 4.81 1.18 26.25
N VAL A 100 4.71 -0.12 26.50
CA VAL A 100 4.91 -0.78 27.79
C VAL A 100 5.46 -2.17 27.48
N ALA A 101 6.27 -2.74 28.37
CA ALA A 101 6.88 -4.05 28.12
C ALA A 101 5.82 -5.07 27.68
N SER A 102 5.93 -5.53 26.42
CA SER A 102 5.03 -6.45 25.69
C SER A 102 3.71 -5.92 25.11
N GLU A 103 3.54 -4.60 24.98
CA GLU A 103 2.38 -4.01 24.29
C GLU A 103 2.84 -3.07 23.17
N GLU A 104 2.38 -3.38 21.95
CA GLU A 104 2.66 -2.61 20.74
C GLU A 104 1.46 -1.75 20.35
N VAL A 105 1.74 -0.60 19.73
CA VAL A 105 0.74 0.31 19.15
C VAL A 105 1.15 0.73 17.76
N VAL A 106 0.19 0.84 16.86
CA VAL A 106 0.42 1.31 15.49
C VAL A 106 0.57 2.82 15.47
N ILE A 107 1.63 3.30 14.81
CA ILE A 107 2.05 4.69 14.70
C ILE A 107 2.00 5.13 13.25
N LEU A 108 1.28 6.22 12.98
CA LEU A 108 1.32 6.98 11.73
C LEU A 108 2.01 8.31 12.01
N ASN A 109 3.11 8.59 11.31
CA ASN A 109 3.83 9.87 11.40
C ASN A 109 4.12 10.31 12.85
N GLY A 110 4.56 9.37 13.67
CA GLY A 110 4.96 9.61 15.06
C GLY A 110 3.82 9.73 16.06
N GLN A 111 2.57 9.53 15.66
CA GLN A 111 1.40 9.50 16.54
C GLN A 111 0.66 8.16 16.47
N ALA A 112 0.12 7.69 17.60
CA ALA A 112 -0.67 6.47 17.63
C ALA A 112 -1.96 6.63 16.82
N VAL A 113 -2.28 5.63 15.99
CA VAL A 113 -3.49 5.69 15.16
C VAL A 113 -4.74 5.44 16.00
N SER A 114 -5.75 6.28 15.78
CA SER A 114 -7.07 6.11 16.39
C SER A 114 -7.92 5.10 15.60
N VAL A 115 -8.81 4.40 16.30
CA VAL A 115 -9.84 3.56 15.68
C VAL A 115 -11.23 4.20 15.75
N ALA A 116 -12.11 3.83 14.82
CA ALA A 116 -13.48 4.34 14.80
C ALA A 116 -14.22 3.96 16.10
N GLY A 117 -14.95 4.92 16.67
CA GLY A 117 -15.59 4.76 17.98
C GLY A 117 -14.70 5.11 19.18
N GLY A 118 -13.43 5.43 18.95
CA GLY A 118 -12.48 5.88 19.97
C GLY A 118 -11.57 4.75 20.47
N GLY A 119 -10.43 5.13 21.05
CA GLY A 119 -9.34 4.20 21.37
C GLY A 119 -8.26 4.19 20.30
N LEU A 120 -7.28 3.30 20.46
CA LEU A 120 -6.12 3.17 19.58
C LEU A 120 -6.09 1.78 18.95
N LEU A 121 -5.38 1.65 17.82
CA LEU A 121 -4.98 0.34 17.32
C LEU A 121 -3.75 -0.14 18.08
N ARG A 122 -3.99 -0.73 19.26
CA ARG A 122 -2.98 -1.16 20.22
C ARG A 122 -3.28 -2.57 20.70
N GLU A 123 -2.24 -3.37 20.83
CA GLU A 123 -2.31 -4.74 21.36
C GLU A 123 -3.13 -4.78 22.66
N ASN A 124 -4.03 -5.74 22.77
CA ASN A 124 -4.93 -5.98 23.91
C ASN A 124 -5.99 -4.90 24.19
N ASP A 125 -6.00 -3.76 23.49
CA ASP A 125 -7.08 -2.80 23.63
C ASP A 125 -8.41 -3.39 23.07
N PRO A 126 -9.56 -3.12 23.70
CA PRO A 126 -10.86 -3.55 23.19
C PRO A 126 -11.16 -2.97 21.81
N ILE A 127 -11.77 -3.77 20.95
CA ILE A 127 -12.19 -3.32 19.62
C ILE A 127 -13.59 -2.66 19.71
N PRO A 128 -13.74 -1.36 19.39
CA PRO A 128 -15.05 -0.72 19.42
C PRO A 128 -15.99 -1.29 18.35
N ALA A 129 -17.29 -1.31 18.65
CA ALA A 129 -18.31 -1.76 17.69
C ALA A 129 -18.32 -0.89 16.41
N GLN A 130 -18.00 0.40 16.52
CA GLN A 130 -17.89 1.32 15.38
C GLN A 130 -16.67 1.03 14.50
N ALA A 131 -15.63 0.40 15.04
CA ALA A 131 -14.52 -0.14 14.27
C ALA A 131 -14.82 -1.54 13.70
N GLY A 132 -16.02 -2.10 13.91
CA GLY A 132 -16.38 -3.45 13.47
C GLY A 132 -16.05 -4.55 14.49
N GLY A 133 -15.74 -4.20 15.73
CA GLY A 133 -15.48 -5.15 16.81
C GLY A 133 -16.75 -5.86 17.29
N LEU A 134 -16.60 -7.14 17.65
CA LEU A 134 -17.60 -7.92 18.35
C LEU A 134 -17.36 -7.90 19.87
N ALA A 135 -18.31 -8.44 20.62
CA ALA A 135 -18.23 -8.45 22.08
C ALA A 135 -17.00 -9.23 22.58
N ASN A 136 -16.27 -8.62 23.52
CA ASN A 136 -15.06 -9.17 24.16
C ASN A 136 -13.87 -9.40 23.23
N GLU A 137 -13.86 -8.76 22.06
CA GLU A 137 -12.71 -8.76 21.16
C GLU A 137 -11.67 -7.72 21.57
N THR A 138 -10.41 -8.11 21.48
CA THR A 138 -9.23 -7.26 21.66
C THR A 138 -8.32 -7.37 20.46
N TRP A 139 -7.59 -6.30 20.15
CA TRP A 139 -6.63 -6.28 19.06
C TRP A 139 -5.44 -7.20 19.35
N ALA A 140 -5.07 -8.00 18.35
CA ALA A 140 -3.76 -8.60 18.22
C ALA A 140 -3.14 -8.10 16.92
N LEU A 141 -2.05 -7.35 17.00
CA LEU A 141 -1.46 -6.69 15.83
C LEU A 141 -0.78 -7.71 14.91
N GLY A 142 -0.89 -7.46 13.61
CA GLY A 142 -0.24 -8.25 12.57
C GLY A 142 1.06 -7.63 12.07
N SER A 143 1.52 -8.08 10.90
CA SER A 143 2.80 -7.70 10.31
C SER A 143 2.69 -6.93 8.99
N LEU A 144 1.51 -6.87 8.38
CA LEU A 144 1.28 -6.11 7.15
C LEU A 144 0.88 -4.68 7.51
N TYR A 145 1.53 -3.71 6.88
CA TYR A 145 1.34 -2.28 7.09
C TYR A 145 1.48 -1.59 5.75
N GLU A 146 0.57 -0.66 5.48
CA GLU A 146 0.55 0.09 4.24
C GLU A 146 0.09 1.52 4.53
N VAL A 147 0.67 2.49 3.83
CA VAL A 147 0.28 3.91 3.95
C VAL A 147 0.50 4.61 2.61
N ASN A 148 -0.47 5.41 2.19
CA ASN A 148 -0.38 6.18 0.95
C ASN A 148 0.07 7.64 1.21
N GLU A 149 0.22 8.46 0.17
CA GLU A 149 0.59 9.88 0.30
C GLU A 149 -0.54 10.73 0.89
N ALA A 150 -1.80 10.33 0.68
CA ALA A 150 -2.96 10.97 1.31
C ALA A 150 -3.01 10.78 2.84
N GLY A 151 -2.23 9.84 3.38
CA GLY A 151 -2.20 9.49 4.80
C GLY A 151 -3.25 8.46 5.20
N ASP A 152 -3.95 7.85 4.22
CA ASP A 152 -4.71 6.64 4.46
C ASP A 152 -3.77 5.48 4.73
N TRP A 153 -4.21 4.57 5.59
CA TRP A 153 -3.40 3.47 6.03
C TRP A 153 -4.21 2.19 6.18
N ALA A 154 -3.53 1.07 6.01
CA ALA A 154 -4.07 -0.25 6.26
C ALA A 154 -3.07 -1.10 7.06
N SER A 155 -3.61 -2.05 7.81
CA SER A 155 -2.81 -3.03 8.52
C SER A 155 -3.55 -4.35 8.66
N SER A 156 -2.80 -5.44 8.61
CA SER A 156 -3.31 -6.73 9.09
C SER A 156 -3.42 -6.70 10.61
N ALA A 157 -4.47 -7.28 11.15
CA ALA A 157 -4.59 -7.58 12.56
C ALA A 157 -5.27 -8.92 12.74
N SER A 158 -5.36 -9.38 13.97
CA SER A 158 -6.18 -10.49 14.37
C SER A 158 -6.99 -10.09 15.60
N VAL A 159 -8.00 -10.89 15.92
CA VAL A 159 -8.78 -10.79 17.13
C VAL A 159 -8.27 -11.80 18.14
N ARG A 160 -8.17 -11.39 19.41
CA ARG A 160 -8.21 -12.30 20.55
C ARG A 160 -9.47 -12.08 21.36
N LEU A 161 -10.06 -13.15 21.86
CA LEU A 161 -11.06 -13.05 22.92
C LEU A 161 -10.37 -12.69 24.23
N ALA A 162 -11.01 -11.85 25.03
CA ALA A 162 -10.44 -11.38 26.30
C ALA A 162 -10.01 -12.55 27.21
N GLY A 163 -8.71 -12.61 27.51
CA GLY A 163 -8.11 -13.67 28.34
C GLY A 163 -7.64 -14.91 27.57
N GLU A 164 -7.75 -14.91 26.24
CA GLU A 164 -7.23 -15.98 25.37
C GLU A 164 -5.91 -15.56 24.70
N PHE A 165 -4.99 -16.52 24.56
CA PHE A 165 -3.71 -16.30 23.90
C PHE A 165 -3.77 -16.51 22.38
N ASN A 166 -4.73 -17.32 21.92
CA ASN A 166 -4.85 -17.66 20.52
C ASN A 166 -5.75 -16.63 19.82
N THR A 167 -5.41 -16.33 18.58
CA THR A 167 -6.26 -15.51 17.72
C THR A 167 -7.47 -16.32 17.23
N THR A 168 -8.59 -15.65 17.05
CA THR A 168 -9.87 -16.27 16.67
C THR A 168 -10.38 -15.86 15.29
N ALA A 169 -9.87 -14.75 14.76
CA ALA A 169 -10.17 -14.27 13.42
C ALA A 169 -9.02 -13.36 12.97
N ASP A 170 -8.72 -13.39 11.68
CA ASP A 170 -7.77 -12.48 11.05
C ASP A 170 -8.52 -11.35 10.35
N LEU A 171 -7.86 -10.21 10.21
CA LEU A 171 -8.47 -8.93 9.85
C LEU A 171 -7.57 -8.16 8.88
N ILE A 172 -8.21 -7.33 8.06
CA ILE A 172 -7.60 -6.15 7.47
C ILE A 172 -8.34 -4.93 8.03
N VAL A 173 -7.58 -4.03 8.65
CA VAL A 173 -8.04 -2.75 9.16
C VAL A 173 -7.63 -1.67 8.18
N VAL A 174 -8.57 -0.80 7.78
CA VAL A 174 -8.31 0.36 6.93
C VAL A 174 -8.80 1.59 7.67
N ASN A 175 -7.93 2.58 7.87
CA ASN A 175 -8.25 3.84 8.54
C ASN A 175 -9.02 3.68 9.86
N GLY A 176 -8.61 2.71 10.68
CA GLY A 176 -9.18 2.46 12.00
C GLY A 176 -10.52 1.72 12.00
N VAL A 177 -10.94 1.13 10.87
CA VAL A 177 -12.14 0.30 10.74
C VAL A 177 -11.75 -1.07 10.20
N ILE A 178 -12.27 -2.15 10.80
CA ILE A 178 -12.17 -3.51 10.24
C ILE A 178 -12.92 -3.51 8.91
N ARG A 179 -12.17 -3.63 7.81
CA ARG A 179 -12.74 -3.65 6.45
C ARG A 179 -13.04 -5.07 6.00
N TYR A 180 -12.19 -6.02 6.39
CA TYR A 180 -12.32 -7.44 6.07
C TYR A 180 -11.99 -8.28 7.28
N ARG A 181 -12.74 -9.37 7.47
CA ARG A 181 -12.61 -10.31 8.58
C ARG A 181 -12.68 -11.76 8.08
N ASP A 182 -11.91 -12.64 8.72
CA ASP A 182 -12.01 -14.09 8.53
C ASP A 182 -13.46 -14.56 8.68
N GLY A 183 -13.98 -15.26 7.67
CA GLY A 183 -15.38 -15.67 7.55
C GLY A 183 -16.30 -14.71 6.79
N ASP A 184 -15.87 -13.49 6.44
CA ASP A 184 -16.64 -12.60 5.56
C ASP A 184 -16.80 -13.21 4.16
N VAL A 185 -17.93 -12.91 3.50
CA VAL A 185 -18.17 -13.33 2.11
C VAL A 185 -17.96 -12.16 1.17
N ILE A 186 -16.88 -12.20 0.40
CA ILE A 186 -16.49 -11.17 -0.57
C ILE A 186 -16.54 -11.78 -1.98
N ASP A 187 -17.27 -11.14 -2.88
CA ASP A 187 -17.50 -11.62 -4.26
C ASP A 187 -17.91 -13.12 -4.36
N GLY A 188 -18.71 -13.57 -3.39
CA GLY A 188 -19.19 -14.96 -3.30
C GLY A 188 -18.19 -15.95 -2.69
N HIS A 189 -17.03 -15.49 -2.22
CA HIS A 189 -16.02 -16.29 -1.56
C HIS A 189 -15.91 -15.99 -0.06
N THR A 190 -15.93 -17.02 0.79
CA THR A 190 -15.72 -16.89 2.23
C THR A 190 -14.23 -16.81 2.55
N LEU A 191 -13.78 -15.70 3.13
CA LEU A 191 -12.40 -15.52 3.57
C LEU A 191 -12.04 -16.58 4.62
N SER A 192 -10.85 -17.16 4.50
CA SER A 192 -10.31 -18.13 5.44
C SER A 192 -8.81 -17.96 5.64
N GLY A 193 -8.38 -17.92 6.90
CA GLY A 193 -6.96 -17.84 7.29
C GLY A 193 -6.41 -16.42 7.27
N LEU A 194 -5.10 -16.27 7.07
CA LEU A 194 -4.41 -14.99 7.17
C LEU A 194 -4.32 -14.26 5.81
N PRO A 195 -4.52 -12.93 5.76
CA PRO A 195 -4.08 -12.15 4.62
C PRO A 195 -2.55 -12.23 4.50
N SER A 196 -2.05 -12.33 3.28
CA SER A 196 -0.61 -12.40 3.02
C SER A 196 -0.02 -11.10 2.51
N ASP A 197 -0.84 -10.19 1.98
CA ASP A 197 -0.38 -8.88 1.52
C ASP A 197 -1.54 -7.86 1.40
N ILE A 198 -1.23 -6.56 1.46
CA ILE A 198 -2.17 -5.43 1.37
C ILE A 198 -1.51 -4.28 0.62
N SER A 199 -2.23 -3.62 -0.27
CA SER A 199 -1.79 -2.37 -0.91
C SER A 199 -2.91 -1.34 -0.97
N LEU A 200 -2.52 -0.06 -0.91
CA LEU A 200 -3.37 1.12 -0.98
C LEU A 200 -2.82 2.08 -2.03
N ASN A 201 -3.72 2.80 -2.71
CA ASN A 201 -3.33 3.95 -3.51
C ASN A 201 -3.97 5.24 -2.97
N ASP A 202 -3.55 6.40 -3.48
CA ASP A 202 -4.09 7.72 -3.10
C ASP A 202 -5.51 7.97 -3.64
N ARG A 203 -6.06 7.02 -4.39
CA ARG A 203 -7.43 7.05 -4.90
C ARG A 203 -8.41 6.42 -3.90
N GLY A 204 -7.90 5.80 -2.84
CA GLY A 204 -8.68 5.07 -1.83
C GLY A 204 -9.04 3.65 -2.23
N ASP A 205 -8.42 3.12 -3.30
CA ASP A 205 -8.56 1.72 -3.68
C ASP A 205 -7.77 0.85 -2.70
N VAL A 206 -8.32 -0.33 -2.40
CA VAL A 206 -7.69 -1.32 -1.52
C VAL A 206 -7.56 -2.62 -2.28
N ALA A 207 -6.34 -3.15 -2.34
CA ALA A 207 -6.07 -4.49 -2.82
C ALA A 207 -5.42 -5.33 -1.73
N PHE A 208 -5.69 -6.63 -1.75
CA PHE A 208 -5.10 -7.55 -0.78
C PHE A 208 -5.06 -8.97 -1.31
N VAL A 209 -4.16 -9.77 -0.76
CA VAL A 209 -4.05 -11.20 -1.04
C VAL A 209 -4.57 -11.99 0.17
N TRP A 210 -5.60 -12.82 -0.05
CA TRP A 210 -6.17 -13.70 0.98
C TRP A 210 -6.70 -14.98 0.32
N ASP A 211 -6.48 -16.13 0.97
CA ASP A 211 -6.94 -17.45 0.50
C ASP A 211 -6.62 -17.71 -0.97
N ASN A 212 -5.36 -17.46 -1.33
CA ASN A 212 -4.83 -17.63 -2.69
C ASN A 212 -5.60 -16.84 -3.76
N LYS A 213 -6.22 -15.72 -3.39
CA LYS A 213 -6.93 -14.79 -4.28
C LYS A 213 -6.43 -13.38 -4.06
N VAL A 214 -6.45 -12.60 -5.13
CA VAL A 214 -6.27 -11.15 -5.07
C VAL A 214 -7.62 -10.50 -5.18
N PHE A 215 -7.89 -9.63 -4.22
CA PHE A 215 -9.08 -8.79 -4.19
C PHE A 215 -8.68 -7.35 -4.52
N LEU A 216 -9.54 -6.67 -5.28
CA LEU A 216 -9.49 -5.23 -5.52
C LEU A 216 -10.89 -4.69 -5.26
N ASN A 217 -11.06 -3.80 -4.29
CA ASN A 217 -12.34 -3.17 -3.96
C ASN A 217 -13.53 -4.15 -3.89
N ASP A 218 -13.42 -5.15 -3.02
CA ASP A 218 -14.42 -6.21 -2.83
C ASP A 218 -14.62 -7.17 -4.03
N LYS A 219 -13.76 -7.15 -5.06
CA LYS A 219 -13.83 -8.02 -6.24
C LYS A 219 -12.62 -8.93 -6.38
N ILE A 220 -12.86 -10.20 -6.72
CA ILE A 220 -11.78 -11.13 -7.04
C ILE A 220 -11.30 -10.84 -8.46
N ILE A 221 -10.01 -10.56 -8.62
CA ILE A 221 -9.40 -10.19 -9.90
C ILE A 221 -8.32 -11.18 -10.35
N ALA A 222 -7.82 -12.01 -9.45
CA ALA A 222 -6.90 -13.09 -9.75
C ALA A 222 -6.92 -14.15 -8.65
N GLN A 223 -6.56 -15.39 -8.99
CA GLN A 223 -6.41 -16.46 -8.03
C GLN A 223 -5.37 -17.50 -8.47
N VAL A 224 -4.89 -18.29 -7.51
CA VAL A 224 -4.11 -19.50 -7.82
C VAL A 224 -4.96 -20.43 -8.68
N GLY A 225 -4.36 -20.97 -9.75
CA GLY A 225 -5.04 -21.76 -10.77
C GLY A 225 -5.41 -20.96 -12.02
N ASP A 226 -5.42 -19.62 -11.96
CA ASP A 226 -5.63 -18.81 -13.16
C ASP A 226 -4.49 -18.98 -14.15
N SER A 227 -4.84 -19.00 -15.43
CA SER A 227 -3.85 -18.93 -16.51
C SER A 227 -3.45 -17.48 -16.78
N VAL A 228 -2.18 -17.29 -17.09
CA VAL A 228 -1.56 -16.00 -17.42
C VAL A 228 -1.11 -16.08 -18.86
N ASP A 229 -1.57 -15.13 -19.65
CA ASP A 229 -1.04 -14.87 -20.99
C ASP A 229 0.26 -14.07 -20.82
N THR A 230 1.40 -14.66 -21.18
CA THR A 230 2.71 -14.03 -21.03
C THR A 230 3.24 -13.42 -22.31
N ASN A 231 2.55 -13.64 -23.43
CA ASN A 231 3.01 -13.24 -24.76
C ASN A 231 2.03 -12.28 -25.47
N GLY A 232 0.83 -12.08 -24.90
CA GLY A 232 -0.19 -11.15 -25.39
C GLY A 232 -1.04 -11.66 -26.55
N ASP A 233 -1.04 -12.97 -26.82
CA ASP A 233 -1.83 -13.58 -27.91
C ASP A 233 -3.27 -13.94 -27.52
N GLY A 234 -3.64 -13.69 -26.26
CA GLY A 234 -4.95 -14.00 -25.69
C GLY A 234 -5.10 -15.44 -25.20
N ALA A 235 -4.06 -16.27 -25.27
CA ALA A 235 -4.03 -17.62 -24.73
C ALA A 235 -3.24 -17.69 -23.42
N GLY A 236 -3.73 -18.49 -22.47
CA GLY A 236 -3.02 -18.74 -21.23
C GLY A 236 -1.77 -19.60 -21.45
N ASP A 237 -0.59 -19.08 -21.14
CA ASP A 237 0.69 -19.77 -21.29
C ASP A 237 1.09 -20.55 -20.04
N VAL A 238 0.88 -19.95 -18.87
CA VAL A 238 1.35 -20.47 -17.57
C VAL A 238 0.29 -20.30 -16.50
N VAL A 239 0.35 -21.08 -15.43
CA VAL A 239 -0.63 -21.06 -14.34
C VAL A 239 -0.04 -20.44 -13.08
N ILE A 240 -0.82 -19.61 -12.39
CA ILE A 240 -0.48 -19.07 -11.07
C ILE A 240 -0.54 -20.21 -10.05
N ASN A 241 0.58 -20.49 -9.39
CA ASN A 241 0.68 -21.53 -8.35
C ASN A 241 0.80 -20.95 -6.94
N ASN A 242 1.17 -19.67 -6.83
CA ASN A 242 1.22 -18.94 -5.57
C ASN A 242 1.17 -17.44 -5.86
N LEU A 243 0.44 -16.70 -5.03
CA LEU A 243 0.41 -15.25 -4.97
C LEU A 243 1.16 -14.84 -3.70
N PHE A 244 2.01 -13.83 -3.79
CA PHE A 244 2.83 -13.39 -2.65
C PHE A 244 2.97 -11.88 -2.53
N ASP A 245 2.46 -11.10 -3.49
CA ASP A 245 2.62 -9.64 -3.56
C ASP A 245 1.47 -9.04 -4.36
N VAL A 246 1.01 -7.85 -3.97
CA VAL A 246 0.06 -7.01 -4.69
C VAL A 246 0.44 -5.55 -4.50
N ASP A 247 0.64 -4.82 -5.59
CA ASP A 247 0.97 -3.38 -5.57
C ASP A 247 -0.03 -2.60 -6.42
N LEU A 248 -0.75 -1.66 -5.79
CA LEU A 248 -1.62 -0.72 -6.48
C LEU A 248 -0.85 0.50 -6.96
N THR A 249 -1.32 1.04 -8.08
CA THR A 249 -0.89 2.34 -8.57
C THR A 249 -1.98 3.38 -8.43
N ASN A 250 -1.58 4.65 -8.51
CA ASN A 250 -2.50 5.76 -8.73
C ASN A 250 -2.95 5.89 -10.21
N LEU A 251 -2.41 5.07 -11.11
CA LEU A 251 -2.68 5.17 -12.54
C LEU A 251 -3.99 4.46 -12.86
N PRO A 252 -4.87 5.05 -13.67
CA PRO A 252 -6.04 4.36 -14.16
C PRO A 252 -5.65 3.27 -15.17
N SER A 253 -6.49 2.24 -15.25
CA SER A 253 -6.41 1.27 -16.34
C SER A 253 -7.15 1.74 -17.59
N ALA A 254 -6.75 1.22 -18.75
CA ALA A 254 -7.36 1.47 -20.05
C ALA A 254 -8.75 0.82 -20.21
N GLU A 255 -9.22 0.08 -19.21
CA GLU A 255 -10.52 -0.59 -19.24
C GLU A 255 -11.67 0.43 -19.13
N GLY A 256 -11.37 1.66 -18.69
CA GLY A 256 -12.31 2.77 -18.66
C GLY A 256 -13.40 2.64 -17.59
N ASP A 257 -13.31 1.61 -16.74
CA ASP A 257 -14.17 1.37 -15.58
C ASP A 257 -13.73 2.14 -14.33
N GLY A 258 -12.58 2.84 -14.42
CA GLY A 258 -11.98 3.56 -13.31
C GLY A 258 -11.11 2.68 -12.41
N SER A 259 -10.89 1.41 -12.70
CA SER A 259 -9.98 0.57 -11.91
C SER A 259 -8.52 1.06 -12.04
N PRO A 260 -7.71 0.98 -10.98
CA PRO A 260 -6.28 1.28 -11.06
C PRO A 260 -5.49 0.20 -11.81
N LEU A 261 -4.27 0.52 -12.25
CA LEU A 261 -3.30 -0.51 -12.61
C LEU A 261 -2.78 -1.20 -11.36
N LEU A 262 -2.54 -2.50 -11.51
CA LEU A 262 -2.14 -3.37 -10.43
C LEU A 262 -1.03 -4.33 -10.87
N TYR A 263 0.00 -4.46 -10.05
CA TYR A 263 1.05 -5.45 -10.22
C TYR A 263 0.87 -6.59 -9.22
N LEU A 264 0.99 -7.83 -9.70
CA LEU A 264 0.94 -9.02 -8.86
C LEU A 264 2.28 -9.73 -8.84
N GLY A 265 2.82 -9.95 -7.66
CA GLY A 265 3.91 -10.90 -7.46
C GLY A 265 3.36 -12.32 -7.38
N ALA A 266 3.70 -13.14 -8.37
CA ALA A 266 3.21 -14.51 -8.46
C ALA A 266 4.32 -15.50 -8.79
N ARG A 267 4.16 -16.75 -8.33
CA ARG A 267 4.91 -17.89 -8.87
C ARG A 267 4.07 -18.55 -9.93
N VAL A 268 4.60 -18.58 -11.14
CA VAL A 268 4.10 -19.42 -12.24
C VAL A 268 5.05 -20.60 -12.43
N THR A 269 4.67 -21.63 -13.16
CA THR A 269 5.44 -22.90 -13.31
C THR A 269 6.96 -22.69 -13.41
N GLY A 270 7.67 -22.87 -12.28
CA GLY A 270 9.12 -22.76 -12.17
C GLY A 270 9.74 -21.35 -12.13
N SER A 271 8.96 -20.27 -12.10
CA SER A 271 9.48 -18.89 -12.12
C SER A 271 8.65 -17.91 -11.27
N ARG A 272 9.32 -16.93 -10.66
CA ARG A 272 8.65 -15.74 -10.11
C ARG A 272 8.37 -14.77 -11.26
N LYS A 273 7.17 -14.22 -11.30
CA LYS A 273 6.72 -13.24 -12.29
C LYS A 273 6.05 -12.07 -11.58
N VAL A 274 6.25 -10.90 -12.14
CA VAL A 274 5.34 -9.77 -11.95
C VAL A 274 4.31 -9.90 -13.07
N ILE A 275 3.03 -9.95 -12.70
CA ILE A 275 1.91 -10.01 -13.63
C ILE A 275 1.23 -8.65 -13.56
N LEU A 276 1.17 -7.94 -14.68
CA LEU A 276 0.35 -6.74 -14.79
C LEU A 276 -1.11 -7.19 -14.92
N ARG A 277 -1.97 -6.70 -14.01
CA ARG A 277 -3.41 -6.82 -14.12
C ARG A 277 -3.99 -5.49 -14.56
N ASN A 278 -5.05 -5.62 -15.36
CA ASN A 278 -5.67 -4.55 -16.12
C ASN A 278 -4.74 -3.99 -17.21
N THR A 279 -5.34 -3.46 -18.28
CA THR A 279 -4.54 -2.95 -19.40
C THR A 279 -4.01 -1.55 -19.06
N PRO A 280 -2.71 -1.23 -19.22
CA PRO A 280 -2.19 0.11 -19.00
C PRO A 280 -2.79 1.09 -20.01
N VAL A 281 -3.11 2.31 -19.54
CA VAL A 281 -3.40 3.42 -20.45
C VAL A 281 -2.14 3.72 -21.24
N THR A 282 -2.26 3.74 -22.56
CA THR A 282 -1.17 4.12 -23.46
C THR A 282 -1.66 5.23 -24.38
N LEU A 283 -1.45 6.47 -23.96
CA LEU A 283 -1.57 7.64 -24.83
C LEU A 283 -0.17 8.11 -25.20
N ALA A 284 0.06 8.40 -26.47
CA ALA A 284 1.33 9.02 -26.88
C ALA A 284 1.49 10.35 -26.15
N GLY A 285 2.61 10.57 -25.47
CA GLY A 285 2.86 11.79 -24.70
C GLY A 285 2.27 11.82 -23.29
N ASP A 286 1.58 10.77 -22.84
CA ASP A 286 1.15 10.57 -21.45
C ASP A 286 2.29 9.91 -20.68
N TYR A 287 3.21 10.75 -20.19
CA TYR A 287 4.46 10.34 -19.58
C TYR A 287 4.35 10.06 -18.09
N ASN A 288 3.28 10.55 -17.44
CA ASN A 288 2.97 10.14 -16.07
C ASN A 288 2.01 8.94 -16.01
N GLY A 289 1.40 8.55 -17.14
CA GLY A 289 0.52 7.39 -17.26
C GLY A 289 -0.87 7.60 -16.65
N ASP A 290 -1.27 8.85 -16.38
CA ASP A 290 -2.54 9.18 -15.71
C ASP A 290 -3.76 9.15 -16.65
N GLY A 291 -3.52 8.85 -17.93
CA GLY A 291 -4.53 8.76 -18.96
C GLY A 291 -4.98 10.10 -19.54
N VAL A 292 -4.27 11.18 -19.26
CA VAL A 292 -4.54 12.53 -19.77
C VAL A 292 -3.23 13.23 -20.15
N VAL A 293 -3.01 13.47 -21.45
CA VAL A 293 -1.85 14.22 -21.91
C VAL A 293 -2.02 15.71 -21.61
N ASN A 294 -1.36 16.19 -20.56
CA ASN A 294 -1.49 17.54 -20.04
C ASN A 294 -0.14 18.15 -19.60
N ALA A 295 -0.19 19.21 -18.78
CA ALA A 295 1.03 19.90 -18.33
C ALA A 295 1.85 19.07 -17.31
N ALA A 296 1.26 18.08 -16.64
CA ALA A 296 1.97 17.17 -15.76
C ALA A 296 2.96 16.28 -16.54
N ASP A 297 2.58 15.79 -17.72
CA ASP A 297 3.49 15.03 -18.60
C ASP A 297 4.68 15.84 -19.06
N TYR A 298 4.47 17.15 -19.31
CA TYR A 298 5.55 18.07 -19.62
C TYR A 298 6.60 18.09 -18.51
N THR A 299 6.19 18.03 -17.24
CA THR A 299 7.16 18.00 -16.13
C THR A 299 7.97 16.72 -16.11
N VAL A 300 7.35 15.56 -16.40
CA VAL A 300 8.09 14.29 -16.56
C VAL A 300 9.12 14.39 -17.69
N TRP A 301 8.74 14.92 -18.85
CA TRP A 301 9.68 15.15 -19.95
C TRP A 301 10.82 16.10 -19.56
N ARG A 302 10.52 17.22 -18.92
CA ARG A 302 11.54 18.20 -18.50
C ARG A 302 12.53 17.63 -17.49
N ASP A 303 12.04 16.84 -16.55
CA ASP A 303 12.87 16.24 -15.50
C ASP A 303 13.75 15.11 -16.05
N THR A 304 13.37 14.55 -17.20
CA THR A 304 14.11 13.46 -17.87
C THR A 304 14.85 13.90 -19.13
N GLU A 305 14.73 15.15 -19.58
CA GLU A 305 15.37 15.65 -20.81
C GLU A 305 16.89 15.38 -20.83
N GLY A 306 17.36 14.74 -21.91
CA GLY A 306 18.75 14.37 -22.14
C GLY A 306 19.19 13.05 -21.52
N THR A 307 18.29 12.32 -20.83
CA THR A 307 18.59 10.99 -20.29
C THR A 307 18.41 9.89 -21.33
N SER A 308 19.26 8.88 -21.25
CA SER A 308 19.08 7.58 -21.92
C SER A 308 18.84 6.43 -20.92
N LEU A 309 18.63 6.79 -19.64
CA LEU A 309 18.43 5.85 -18.54
C LEU A 309 17.04 5.95 -17.92
N LEU A 310 16.45 7.16 -17.88
CA LEU A 310 15.11 7.42 -17.35
C LEU A 310 14.15 7.65 -18.52
N LEU A 311 13.80 6.57 -19.22
CA LEU A 311 13.02 6.59 -20.45
C LEU A 311 11.51 6.80 -20.23
N GLY A 312 11.10 7.35 -19.07
CA GLY A 312 9.69 7.57 -18.74
C GLY A 312 8.99 8.54 -19.70
N ALA A 313 9.76 9.41 -20.36
CA ALA A 313 9.28 10.32 -21.40
C ALA A 313 9.85 10.02 -22.80
N ASP A 314 10.33 8.80 -23.05
CA ASP A 314 10.77 8.35 -24.38
C ASP A 314 9.53 8.00 -25.23
N GLY A 315 8.91 9.02 -25.81
CA GLY A 315 7.67 8.91 -26.56
C GLY A 315 7.85 8.43 -28.00
N ASP A 316 9.06 8.54 -28.56
CA ASP A 316 9.36 8.02 -29.90
C ASP A 316 10.08 6.65 -29.88
N GLY A 317 10.50 6.19 -28.70
CA GLY A 317 11.05 4.87 -28.44
C GLY A 317 12.50 4.71 -28.91
N ASP A 318 13.24 5.81 -29.08
CA ASP A 318 14.63 5.79 -29.54
C ASP A 318 15.66 5.53 -28.42
N ASN A 319 15.19 5.34 -27.19
CA ASN A 319 15.96 5.18 -25.95
C ASN A 319 16.73 6.43 -25.51
N THR A 320 16.30 7.63 -25.93
CA THR A 320 16.86 8.91 -25.51
C THR A 320 15.76 9.96 -25.37
N VAL A 321 15.48 10.42 -24.15
CA VAL A 321 14.52 11.52 -23.95
C VAL A 321 15.12 12.83 -24.46
N ASN A 322 14.55 13.40 -25.52
CA ASN A 322 15.05 14.59 -26.19
C ASN A 322 13.91 15.47 -26.75
N THR A 323 14.24 16.39 -27.65
CA THR A 323 13.25 17.32 -28.25
C THR A 323 12.23 16.60 -29.14
N ALA A 324 12.54 15.43 -29.68
CA ALA A 324 11.61 14.61 -30.45
C ALA A 324 10.43 14.15 -29.58
N ASP A 325 10.69 13.77 -28.34
CA ASP A 325 9.69 13.38 -27.34
C ASP A 325 8.79 14.54 -26.93
N TYR A 326 9.36 15.73 -26.75
CA TYR A 326 8.56 16.94 -26.60
C TYR A 326 7.59 17.13 -27.79
N GLY A 327 8.04 16.78 -29.00
CA GLY A 327 7.19 16.75 -30.19
C GLY A 327 6.00 15.79 -30.03
N VAL A 328 6.24 14.58 -29.52
CA VAL A 328 5.20 13.57 -29.23
C VAL A 328 4.18 14.11 -28.22
N TRP A 329 4.64 14.64 -27.07
CA TRP A 329 3.77 15.28 -26.08
C TRP A 329 2.96 16.43 -26.68
N SER A 330 3.61 17.35 -27.39
CA SER A 330 2.95 18.54 -27.94
C SER A 330 1.87 18.19 -28.98
N ALA A 331 2.06 17.12 -29.74
CA ALA A 331 1.11 16.64 -30.73
C ALA A 331 -0.13 15.99 -30.09
N ALA A 332 0.02 15.42 -28.89
CA ALA A 332 -1.04 14.73 -28.17
C ALA A 332 -1.67 15.57 -27.04
N TYR A 333 -1.18 16.80 -26.80
CA TYR A 333 -1.67 17.65 -25.72
C TYR A 333 -3.19 17.85 -25.75
N GLY A 334 -3.84 17.59 -24.62
CA GLY A 334 -5.29 17.65 -24.45
C GLY A 334 -6.03 16.38 -24.85
N THR A 335 -5.33 15.31 -25.25
CA THR A 335 -5.94 13.99 -25.40
C THR A 335 -6.13 13.33 -24.03
N SER A 336 -7.18 12.54 -23.90
CA SER A 336 -7.51 11.82 -22.65
C SER A 336 -8.28 10.55 -22.96
N VAL A 337 -8.09 9.50 -22.17
CA VAL A 337 -8.98 8.33 -22.20
C VAL A 337 -10.31 8.73 -21.59
N ALA A 338 -11.39 8.69 -22.38
CA ALA A 338 -12.73 8.94 -21.87
C ALA A 338 -13.15 7.75 -20.97
N PRO A 339 -13.72 7.98 -19.78
CA PRO A 339 -14.26 6.90 -18.96
C PRO A 339 -15.33 6.16 -19.78
N SER A 340 -15.16 4.85 -19.92
CA SER A 340 -16.18 3.98 -20.49
C SER A 340 -17.23 3.74 -19.40
N ILE A 341 -18.14 4.70 -19.25
CA ILE A 341 -19.29 4.46 -18.38
C ILE A 341 -20.10 3.38 -19.08
N ALA A 342 -20.00 2.13 -18.62
CA ALA A 342 -20.90 1.07 -19.04
C ALA A 342 -22.31 1.54 -18.68
N ILE A 343 -23.03 2.09 -19.67
CA ILE A 343 -24.44 2.42 -19.54
C ILE A 343 -25.10 1.07 -19.28
N PRO A 344 -25.65 0.79 -18.07
CA PRO A 344 -26.38 -0.44 -17.85
C PRO A 344 -27.44 -0.49 -18.94
N GLU A 345 -27.46 -1.56 -19.74
CA GLU A 345 -28.41 -1.65 -20.84
C GLU A 345 -29.78 -1.29 -20.27
N PRO A 346 -30.40 -0.18 -20.74
CA PRO A 346 -31.61 0.29 -20.12
C PRO A 346 -32.62 -0.83 -20.18
N LEU A 347 -33.58 -0.80 -19.26
CA LEU A 347 -34.72 -1.72 -19.10
C LEU A 347 -35.51 -2.04 -20.40
N ALA A 348 -35.06 -1.66 -21.59
CA ALA A 348 -35.52 -2.07 -22.92
C ALA A 348 -35.72 -3.58 -23.06
N VAL A 349 -34.82 -4.43 -22.55
CA VAL A 349 -35.04 -5.90 -22.59
C VAL A 349 -36.18 -6.31 -21.65
N ALA A 350 -36.27 -5.68 -20.46
CA ALA A 350 -37.37 -5.91 -19.53
C ALA A 350 -38.73 -5.36 -20.04
N LEU A 351 -38.72 -4.24 -20.78
CA LEU A 351 -39.88 -3.64 -21.45
C LEU A 351 -40.32 -4.48 -22.65
N LEU A 352 -39.37 -5.03 -23.43
CA LEU A 352 -39.68 -5.93 -24.53
C LEU A 352 -40.24 -7.26 -24.01
N ALA A 353 -39.72 -7.78 -22.90
CA ALA A 353 -40.27 -8.95 -22.22
C ALA A 353 -41.66 -8.68 -21.62
N ALA A 354 -41.91 -7.49 -21.05
CA ALA A 354 -43.22 -7.09 -20.55
C ALA A 354 -44.25 -6.92 -21.68
N LEU A 355 -43.83 -6.40 -22.86
CA LEU A 355 -44.66 -6.25 -24.06
C LEU A 355 -44.97 -7.58 -24.76
N LEU A 356 -44.14 -8.61 -24.56
CA LEU A 356 -44.31 -9.94 -25.15
C LEU A 356 -45.09 -10.92 -24.25
N THR A 357 -45.56 -10.50 -23.07
CA THR A 357 -46.51 -11.32 -22.30
C THR A 357 -47.91 -11.24 -22.93
N PRO A 358 -48.45 -12.33 -23.50
CA PRO A 358 -49.83 -12.30 -23.97
C PRO A 358 -50.75 -12.13 -22.76
N LEU A 359 -51.65 -11.16 -22.82
CA LEU A 359 -52.85 -11.05 -21.99
C LEU A 359 -53.72 -12.30 -22.22
N ALA A 360 -53.34 -13.43 -21.62
CA ALA A 360 -54.21 -14.56 -21.45
C ALA A 360 -55.28 -14.17 -20.43
N CYS A 361 -56.37 -13.61 -20.95
CA CYS A 361 -57.70 -13.52 -20.35
C CYS A 361 -57.93 -14.72 -19.42
N ARG A 362 -58.18 -14.53 -18.12
CA ARG A 362 -59.46 -14.06 -17.56
C ARG A 362 -60.67 -14.65 -18.29
N ARG A 363 -61.05 -15.87 -17.91
CA ARG A 363 -62.44 -16.29 -17.67
C ARG A 363 -62.48 -17.52 -16.77
#